data_AF-A0A1K1NW25-F1
#
_entry.id   AF-A0A1K1NW25-F1
#
_cell.length_a   1.000
_cell.length_b   1.000
_cell.length_c   1.000
_cell.angle_alpha   90.00
_cell.angle_beta   90.00
_cell.angle_gamma   90.00
#
_symmetry.space_group_name_H-M   'P 1'
#
loop_
_entity.id
_entity.type
_entity.pdbx_description
1 polymer ?
#
loop_
_entity_poly.entity_id
_entity_poly.type
_entity_poly.pdbx_seq_one_letter_code
_entity_poly.pdbx_strand_id
1 'polypeptide(L)'
;MRFYIVDDNPAVRSMLEQIIEDEDLGTIAGEAEDGAQIDIALLAMKQVDIVLIDLLMPVRDGIETVRELSGGFDGKIVMISQVESKELIGKAYSLGVEYYITKPINRLEVISVLRKVTERLRLQHSIKDIQKTLNAIGLSGAAPAKEPSAGEKSIVSCGNYVLSDLGLIGEAGVKDLLEILDYLYRYESSNPLEQGFPQLLEIYQQIARKKLGPSATAAGIKKEIKAAEQRVRRSVNQSLTHLASLGLIDYSNPKFEQYATKFFDLSDIRIKMRELESEQASSPGLIRHNIKKFIQVLYLESKKLME
;
A
#
# COMPACT_ATOMS: atom_id res chain seq x y z
N MET A 1 -20.75 13.33 -6.44
CA MET A 1 -19.93 13.35 -5.21
C MET A 1 -20.34 14.57 -4.41
N ARG A 2 -20.18 14.54 -3.09
CA ARG A 2 -20.44 15.66 -2.18
C ARG A 2 -19.11 16.26 -1.72
N PHE A 3 -18.89 17.52 -2.03
CA PHE A 3 -17.65 18.23 -1.69
C PHE A 3 -17.84 19.11 -0.46
N TYR A 4 -16.80 19.24 0.35
CA TYR A 4 -16.71 20.25 1.41
C TYR A 4 -15.46 21.10 1.18
N ILE A 5 -15.59 22.41 1.22
CA ILE A 5 -14.48 23.33 0.91
C ILE A 5 -14.07 24.08 2.18
N VAL A 6 -12.78 24.09 2.49
CA VAL A 6 -12.22 24.75 3.68
C VAL A 6 -11.08 25.65 3.24
N ASP A 7 -11.32 26.95 3.21
CA ASP A 7 -10.34 27.95 2.78
C ASP A 7 -10.74 29.30 3.39
N ASP A 8 -9.80 30.05 3.95
CA ASP A 8 -10.08 31.35 4.55
C ASP A 8 -10.39 32.42 3.49
N ASN A 9 -10.04 32.17 2.22
CA ASN A 9 -10.30 33.07 1.12
C ASN A 9 -11.63 32.76 0.40
N PRO A 10 -12.67 33.61 0.53
CA PRO A 10 -13.97 33.38 -0.09
C PRO A 10 -13.92 33.34 -1.63
N ALA A 11 -12.96 34.02 -2.25
CA ALA A 11 -12.77 33.98 -3.71
C ALA A 11 -12.26 32.61 -4.16
N VAL A 12 -11.41 31.95 -3.35
CA VAL A 12 -10.96 30.58 -3.63
C VAL A 12 -12.13 29.61 -3.49
N ARG A 13 -12.93 29.73 -2.43
CA ARG A 13 -14.12 28.88 -2.24
C ARG A 13 -15.10 28.99 -3.40
N SER A 14 -15.44 30.22 -3.80
CA SER A 14 -16.35 30.50 -4.92
C SER A 14 -15.81 29.93 -6.24
N MET A 15 -14.51 30.07 -6.51
CA MET A 15 -13.90 29.54 -7.72
C MET A 15 -13.90 28.00 -7.74
N LEU A 16 -13.61 27.34 -6.61
CA LEU A 16 -13.64 25.88 -6.53
C LEU A 16 -15.06 25.33 -6.69
N GLU A 17 -16.05 25.99 -6.08
CA GLU A 17 -17.47 25.69 -6.27
C GLU A 17 -17.85 25.77 -7.76
N GLN A 18 -17.54 26.88 -8.44
CA GLN A 18 -17.80 27.03 -9.87
C GLN A 18 -17.16 25.93 -10.71
N ILE A 19 -15.91 25.56 -10.42
CA ILE A 19 -15.22 24.48 -11.14
C ILE A 19 -15.94 23.13 -10.95
N ILE A 20 -16.41 22.84 -9.74
CA ILE A 20 -17.11 21.58 -9.42
C ILE A 20 -18.45 21.50 -10.15
N GLU A 21 -19.20 22.60 -10.17
CA GLU A 21 -20.51 22.69 -10.80
C GLU A 21 -20.43 22.70 -12.33
N ASP A 22 -19.58 23.54 -12.92
CA ASP A 22 -19.42 23.66 -14.39
C ASP A 22 -19.03 22.34 -15.06
N GLU A 23 -18.31 21.48 -14.34
CA GLU A 23 -17.75 20.23 -14.85
C GLU A 23 -18.53 18.99 -14.39
N ASP A 24 -19.72 19.19 -13.80
CA ASP A 24 -20.61 18.13 -13.32
C ASP A 24 -19.92 17.10 -12.40
N LEU A 25 -18.95 17.56 -11.59
CA LEU A 25 -18.16 16.68 -10.71
C LEU A 25 -18.95 16.28 -9.46
N GLY A 26 -19.83 17.15 -8.99
CA GLY A 26 -20.65 16.90 -7.82
C GLY A 26 -21.34 18.15 -7.29
N THR A 27 -21.69 18.12 -6.02
CA THR A 27 -22.42 19.19 -5.33
C THR A 27 -21.66 19.64 -4.09
N ILE A 28 -21.77 20.91 -3.72
CA ILE A 28 -21.20 21.42 -2.47
C ILE A 28 -22.11 21.07 -1.29
N ALA A 29 -21.59 20.32 -0.32
CA ALA A 29 -22.26 19.95 0.92
C ALA A 29 -22.01 20.97 2.04
N GLY A 30 -20.99 21.81 1.89
CA GLY A 30 -20.71 22.93 2.79
C GLY A 30 -19.37 23.59 2.52
N GLU A 31 -19.20 24.74 3.15
CA GLU A 31 -17.95 25.47 3.20
C GLU A 31 -17.59 25.83 4.65
N ALA A 32 -16.30 26.04 4.91
CA ALA A 32 -15.78 26.58 6.14
C ALA A 32 -14.60 27.51 5.84
N GLU A 33 -14.36 28.45 6.75
CA GLU A 33 -13.27 29.42 6.63
C GLU A 33 -12.03 29.00 7.42
N ASP A 34 -12.16 28.00 8.28
CA ASP A 34 -11.08 27.51 9.15
C ASP A 34 -11.27 26.02 9.47
N GLY A 35 -10.15 25.32 9.68
CA GLY A 35 -10.11 23.90 10.03
C GLY A 35 -10.80 23.55 11.36
N ALA A 36 -10.94 24.51 12.28
CA ALA A 36 -11.63 24.32 13.55
C ALA A 36 -13.15 24.19 13.41
N GLN A 37 -13.72 24.53 12.25
CA GLN A 37 -15.16 24.46 11.99
C GLN A 37 -15.61 23.10 11.45
N ILE A 38 -14.66 22.19 11.20
CA ILE A 38 -14.93 20.87 10.64
C ILE A 38 -14.49 19.75 11.59
N ASP A 39 -15.33 18.73 11.68
CA ASP A 39 -15.04 17.50 12.42
C ASP A 39 -15.67 16.29 11.70
N ILE A 40 -15.33 15.09 12.17
CA ILE A 40 -15.81 13.83 11.58
C ILE A 40 -17.35 13.74 11.62
N ALA A 41 -17.98 14.23 12.69
CA ALA A 41 -19.44 14.12 12.86
C ALA A 41 -20.19 14.99 11.85
N LEU A 42 -19.70 16.21 11.61
CA LEU A 42 -20.22 17.12 10.60
C LEU A 42 -20.07 16.53 9.19
N LEU A 43 -18.88 16.03 8.85
CA LEU A 43 -18.61 15.45 7.54
C LEU A 43 -19.48 14.21 7.29
N ALA A 44 -19.66 13.36 8.30
CA ALA A 44 -20.54 12.20 8.23
C ALA A 44 -22.02 12.59 8.08
N MET A 45 -22.50 13.56 8.87
CA MET A 45 -23.87 14.07 8.80
C MET A 45 -24.20 14.63 7.40
N LYS A 46 -23.24 15.35 6.81
CA LYS A 46 -23.38 15.93 5.48
C LYS A 46 -23.08 14.96 4.33
N GLN A 47 -22.70 13.72 4.66
CA GLN A 47 -22.30 12.68 3.70
C GLN A 47 -21.22 13.18 2.74
N VAL A 48 -20.19 13.83 3.26
CA VAL A 48 -19.10 14.38 2.45
C VAL A 48 -18.27 13.24 1.87
N ASP A 49 -18.04 13.27 0.56
CA ASP A 49 -17.18 12.33 -0.15
C ASP A 49 -15.74 12.88 -0.26
N ILE A 50 -15.61 14.19 -0.50
CA ILE A 50 -14.32 14.83 -0.79
C ILE A 50 -14.23 16.16 -0.02
N VAL A 51 -13.13 16.37 0.69
CA VAL A 51 -12.79 17.65 1.35
C VAL A 51 -11.69 18.34 0.55
N LEU A 52 -11.91 19.59 0.16
CA LEU A 52 -10.88 20.49 -0.35
C LEU A 52 -10.46 21.39 0.80
N ILE A 53 -9.17 21.43 1.14
CA ILE A 53 -8.69 22.14 2.33
C ILE A 53 -7.41 22.95 2.06
N ASP A 54 -7.37 24.20 2.52
CA ASP A 54 -6.13 24.97 2.57
C ASP A 54 -5.22 24.44 3.69
N LEU A 55 -3.91 24.48 3.45
CA LEU A 55 -2.94 24.23 4.49
C LEU A 55 -2.88 25.41 5.47
N LEU A 56 -2.85 26.64 4.98
CA LEU A 56 -2.68 27.82 5.83
C LEU A 56 -4.04 28.40 6.20
N MET A 57 -4.35 28.40 7.50
CA MET A 57 -5.58 28.96 8.06
C MET A 57 -5.28 29.58 9.43
N PRO A 58 -6.07 30.57 9.87
CA PRO A 58 -5.72 31.42 11.01
C PRO A 58 -5.81 30.77 12.39
N VAL A 59 -6.77 29.85 12.62
CA VAL A 59 -6.98 29.21 13.93
C VAL A 59 -6.42 27.79 13.93
N ARG A 60 -6.88 26.95 13.00
CA ARG A 60 -6.38 25.59 12.84
C ARG A 60 -5.94 25.36 11.41
N ASP A 61 -4.66 25.02 11.24
CA ASP A 61 -4.08 24.74 9.94
C ASP A 61 -4.58 23.42 9.33
N GLY A 62 -4.42 23.27 8.02
CA GLY A 62 -4.88 22.10 7.28
C GLY A 62 -4.17 20.80 7.70
N ILE A 63 -2.92 20.85 8.16
CA ILE A 63 -2.19 19.65 8.60
C ILE A 63 -2.75 19.11 9.92
N GLU A 64 -3.04 20.00 10.87
CA GLU A 64 -3.70 19.66 12.11
C GLU A 64 -5.12 19.14 11.84
N THR A 65 -5.86 19.81 10.96
CA THR A 65 -7.21 19.40 10.58
C THR A 65 -7.23 18.01 9.96
N VAL A 66 -6.37 17.73 8.98
CA VAL A 66 -6.27 16.40 8.36
C VAL A 66 -5.91 15.34 9.39
N ARG A 67 -5.03 15.66 10.34
CA ARG A 67 -4.67 14.73 11.42
C ARG A 67 -5.86 14.35 12.29
N GLU A 68 -6.74 15.30 12.61
CA GLU A 68 -7.94 15.01 13.41
C GLU A 68 -8.99 14.22 12.63
N LEU A 69 -9.09 14.44 11.32
CA LEU A 69 -9.97 13.64 10.46
C LEU A 69 -9.41 12.23 10.19
N SER A 70 -8.10 12.05 10.37
CA SER A 70 -7.41 10.78 10.13
C SER A 70 -7.96 9.68 11.03
N GLY A 71 -8.33 8.55 10.42
CA GLY A 71 -8.87 7.37 11.13
C GLY A 71 -10.37 7.41 11.40
N GLY A 72 -11.09 8.48 11.05
CA GLY A 72 -12.56 8.55 11.19
C GLY A 72 -13.31 9.09 9.97
N PHE A 73 -12.62 9.75 9.03
CA PHE A 73 -13.20 10.18 7.76
C PHE A 73 -12.83 9.19 6.64
N ASP A 74 -13.86 8.55 6.06
CA ASP A 74 -13.70 7.56 4.97
C ASP A 74 -13.57 8.20 3.57
N GLY A 75 -13.80 9.51 3.46
CA GLY A 75 -13.71 10.25 2.19
C GLY A 75 -12.28 10.60 1.79
N LYS A 76 -12.16 11.42 0.74
CA LYS A 76 -10.86 11.86 0.21
C LYS A 76 -10.58 13.29 0.57
N ILE A 77 -9.32 13.60 0.82
CA ILE A 77 -8.88 14.96 1.12
C ILE A 77 -7.95 15.43 0.01
N VAL A 78 -8.24 16.58 -0.56
CA VAL A 78 -7.36 17.28 -1.52
C VAL A 78 -6.93 18.58 -0.88
N MET A 79 -5.63 18.78 -0.75
CA MET A 79 -5.07 19.99 -0.16
C MET A 79 -4.76 21.01 -1.26
N ILE A 80 -5.07 22.28 -1.04
CA ILE A 80 -4.88 23.37 -2.00
C ILE A 80 -4.20 24.54 -1.31
N SER A 81 -2.92 24.79 -1.55
CA SER A 81 -2.19 25.83 -0.79
C SER A 81 -1.06 26.52 -1.54
N GLN A 82 -0.64 27.69 -1.07
CA GLN A 82 0.53 28.43 -1.57
C GLN A 82 1.87 27.84 -1.04
N VAL A 83 1.82 26.91 -0.09
CA VAL A 83 3.03 26.31 0.48
C VAL A 83 3.70 25.38 -0.53
N GLU A 84 4.95 25.65 -0.87
CA GLU A 84 5.78 24.82 -1.78
C GLU A 84 6.81 23.96 -1.03
N SER A 85 6.82 24.03 0.31
CA SER A 85 7.76 23.25 1.13
C SER A 85 7.53 21.75 0.94
N LYS A 86 8.51 21.06 0.35
CA LYS A 86 8.48 19.61 0.14
C LYS A 86 8.25 18.83 1.43
N GLU A 87 8.76 19.32 2.55
CA GLU A 87 8.56 18.70 3.86
C GLU A 87 7.09 18.75 4.30
N LEU A 88 6.46 19.91 4.17
CA LEU A 88 5.04 20.09 4.54
C LEU A 88 4.11 19.33 3.59
N ILE A 89 4.42 19.34 2.29
CA ILE A 89 3.69 18.56 1.30
C ILE A 89 3.81 17.06 1.59
N GLY A 90 5.03 16.56 1.86
CA GLY A 90 5.24 15.16 2.26
C GLY A 90 4.51 14.79 3.56
N LYS A 91 4.47 15.72 4.52
CA LYS A 91 3.69 15.57 5.76
C LYS A 91 2.19 15.49 5.47
N ALA A 92 1.66 16.30 4.56
CA ALA A 92 0.26 16.24 4.15
C ALA A 92 -0.10 14.86 3.56
N TYR A 93 0.72 14.36 2.62
CA TYR A 93 0.52 13.05 2.01
C TYR A 93 0.60 11.91 3.05
N SER A 94 1.56 11.94 3.97
CA SER A 94 1.67 10.91 5.02
C SER A 94 0.49 10.88 6.00
N LEU A 95 -0.30 11.96 6.08
CA LEU A 95 -1.52 12.03 6.88
C LEU A 95 -2.78 11.60 6.11
N GLY A 96 -2.65 11.22 4.84
CA GLY A 96 -3.75 10.70 4.02
C GLY A 96 -4.39 11.71 3.06
N VAL A 97 -3.74 12.86 2.81
CA VAL A 97 -4.11 13.72 1.68
C VAL A 97 -3.89 12.94 0.38
N GLU A 98 -4.89 12.92 -0.50
CA GLU A 98 -4.89 12.18 -1.75
C GLU A 98 -4.13 12.95 -2.85
N TYR A 99 -4.30 14.28 -2.89
CA TYR A 99 -3.59 15.17 -3.82
C TYR A 99 -3.32 16.52 -3.17
N TYR A 100 -2.21 17.13 -3.58
CA TYR A 100 -1.82 18.49 -3.23
C TYR A 100 -1.78 19.35 -4.49
N ILE A 101 -2.50 20.47 -4.49
CA ILE A 101 -2.55 21.44 -5.59
C ILE A 101 -1.91 22.73 -5.10
N THR A 102 -0.90 23.21 -5.82
CA THR A 102 -0.21 24.45 -5.48
C THR A 102 -1.00 25.65 -6.03
N LYS A 103 -1.23 26.67 -5.20
CA LYS A 103 -1.78 27.97 -5.62
C LYS A 103 -0.66 28.76 -6.37
N PRO A 104 -0.96 29.50 -7.46
CA PRO A 104 -2.28 29.90 -7.94
C PRO A 104 -3.04 28.77 -8.61
N ILE A 105 -4.36 28.70 -8.36
CA ILE A 105 -5.21 27.61 -8.81
C ILE A 105 -5.29 27.60 -10.34
N ASN A 106 -4.80 26.53 -10.94
CA ASN A 106 -5.00 26.24 -12.35
C ASN A 106 -6.29 25.42 -12.53
N ARG A 107 -7.29 25.98 -13.22
CA ARG A 107 -8.59 25.31 -13.46
C ARG A 107 -8.42 23.91 -14.05
N LEU A 108 -7.54 23.72 -15.03
CA LEU A 108 -7.33 22.41 -15.68
C LEU A 108 -6.70 21.39 -14.73
N GLU A 109 -5.81 21.84 -13.85
CA GLU A 109 -5.19 20.99 -12.83
C GLU A 109 -6.23 20.51 -11.82
N VAL A 110 -7.05 21.41 -11.27
CA VAL A 110 -8.14 21.06 -10.36
C VAL A 110 -9.07 20.05 -11.00
N ILE A 111 -9.52 20.29 -12.23
CA ILE A 111 -10.42 19.36 -12.94
C ILE A 111 -9.78 17.98 -13.08
N SER A 112 -8.52 17.93 -13.50
CA SER A 112 -7.78 16.68 -13.67
C SER A 112 -7.68 15.91 -12.34
N VAL A 113 -7.33 16.60 -11.26
CA VAL A 113 -7.22 16.02 -9.92
C VAL A 113 -8.59 15.53 -9.42
N LEU A 114 -9.61 16.38 -9.45
CA LEU A 114 -10.94 16.03 -8.92
C LEU A 114 -11.61 14.91 -9.71
N ARG A 115 -11.39 14.82 -11.04
CA ARG A 115 -11.85 13.68 -11.85
C ARG A 115 -11.19 12.38 -11.39
N LYS A 116 -9.87 12.36 -11.21
CA LYS A 116 -9.14 11.18 -10.72
C LYS A 116 -9.62 10.74 -9.33
N VAL A 117 -9.79 11.70 -8.40
CA VAL A 117 -10.30 11.42 -7.05
C VAL A 117 -11.71 10.85 -7.09
N THR A 118 -12.60 11.46 -7.88
CA THR A 118 -13.99 11.02 -8.05
C THR A 118 -14.07 9.62 -8.67
N GLU A 119 -13.29 9.35 -9.71
CA GLU A 119 -13.22 8.03 -10.34
C GLU A 119 -12.73 6.97 -9.36
N ARG A 120 -11.66 7.25 -8.62
CA ARG A 120 -11.13 6.36 -7.58
C ARG A 120 -12.18 6.05 -6.52
N LEU A 121 -12.91 7.05 -6.02
CA LEU A 121 -14.00 6.85 -5.07
C LEU A 121 -15.14 6.00 -5.65
N ARG A 122 -15.57 6.26 -6.90
CA ARG A 122 -16.60 5.46 -7.57
C ARG A 122 -16.22 4.00 -7.70
N LEU A 123 -14.97 3.71 -8.05
CA LEU A 123 -14.45 2.34 -8.13
C LEU A 123 -14.43 1.67 -6.75
N GLN A 124 -13.99 2.38 -5.71
CA GLN A 124 -13.99 1.87 -4.33
C GLN A 124 -15.41 1.53 -3.85
N HIS A 125 -16.39 2.41 -4.09
CA HIS A 125 -17.80 2.16 -3.77
C HIS A 125 -18.38 0.99 -4.56
N SER A 126 -18.11 0.92 -5.87
CA SER A 126 -18.58 -0.17 -6.73
C SER A 126 -18.09 -1.53 -6.25
N ILE A 127 -16.81 -1.66 -5.87
CA ILE A 127 -16.25 -2.89 -5.31
C ILE A 127 -16.94 -3.24 -3.99
N LYS A 128 -17.13 -2.27 -3.10
CA LYS A 128 -17.79 -2.47 -1.79
C LYS A 128 -19.24 -2.95 -1.97
N ASP A 129 -19.96 -2.41 -2.94
CA ASP A 129 -21.35 -2.77 -3.23
C ASP A 129 -21.46 -4.15 -3.90
N ILE A 130 -20.54 -4.47 -4.83
CA ILE A 130 -20.43 -5.81 -5.42
C ILE A 130 -20.15 -6.85 -4.32
N GLN A 131 -19.20 -6.59 -3.42
CA GLN A 131 -18.88 -7.49 -2.32
C GLN A 131 -20.08 -7.70 -1.39
N LYS A 132 -20.82 -6.63 -1.03
CA LYS A 132 -22.05 -6.75 -0.23
C LYS A 132 -23.11 -7.59 -0.93
N THR A 133 -23.31 -7.38 -2.23
CA THR A 133 -24.31 -8.09 -3.03
C THR A 133 -23.96 -9.57 -3.18
N LEU A 134 -22.70 -9.90 -3.47
CA LEU A 134 -22.22 -11.28 -3.57
C LEU A 134 -22.32 -12.02 -2.23
N ASN A 135 -22.02 -11.34 -1.12
CA ASN A 135 -22.20 -11.89 0.23
C ASN A 135 -23.67 -12.16 0.56
N ALA A 136 -24.60 -11.31 0.11
CA ALA A 136 -26.02 -11.47 0.34
C ALA A 136 -26.64 -12.63 -0.47
N ILE A 137 -26.08 -12.97 -1.64
CA ILE A 137 -26.63 -14.00 -2.54
C ILE A 137 -26.07 -15.41 -2.24
N GLY A 138 -25.10 -15.56 -1.33
CA GLY A 138 -24.60 -16.87 -0.90
C GLY A 138 -23.87 -17.68 -1.98
N LEU A 139 -23.57 -17.08 -3.14
CA LEU A 139 -22.82 -17.68 -4.25
C LEU A 139 -21.30 -17.75 -4.02
N SER A 140 -20.85 -17.39 -2.83
CA SER A 140 -19.45 -17.49 -2.42
C SER A 140 -19.13 -18.87 -1.83
N GLY A 141 -18.91 -19.84 -2.71
CA GLY A 141 -17.95 -20.93 -2.49
C GLY A 141 -16.48 -20.46 -2.58
N ALA A 142 -16.26 -19.16 -2.80
CA ALA A 142 -15.02 -18.46 -2.55
C ALA A 142 -15.30 -17.39 -1.50
N ALA A 143 -14.77 -17.60 -0.29
CA ALA A 143 -14.97 -16.71 0.83
C ALA A 143 -14.58 -15.25 0.48
N PRO A 144 -15.25 -14.25 1.05
CA PRO A 144 -15.03 -12.86 0.72
C PRO A 144 -13.71 -12.40 1.33
N ALA A 145 -13.01 -11.49 0.65
CA ALA A 145 -12.09 -10.54 1.29
C ALA A 145 -12.90 -9.68 2.26
N LYS A 146 -13.17 -10.23 3.44
CA LYS A 146 -13.63 -9.50 4.62
C LYS A 146 -12.40 -8.86 5.25
N GLU A 147 -12.54 -7.63 5.74
CA GLU A 147 -11.81 -7.23 6.95
C GLU A 147 -11.93 -8.37 7.97
N PRO A 148 -10.84 -8.75 8.67
CA PRO A 148 -10.73 -10.05 9.33
C PRO A 148 -11.82 -10.23 10.39
N SER A 149 -12.92 -10.88 10.00
CA SER A 149 -13.89 -11.44 10.94
C SER A 149 -13.26 -12.72 11.49
N ALA A 150 -12.58 -12.62 12.63
CA ALA A 150 -12.30 -13.69 13.61
C ALA A 150 -12.23 -15.15 13.10
N GLY A 151 -11.64 -15.37 11.92
CA GLY A 151 -11.18 -16.66 11.40
C GLY A 151 -9.68 -16.56 11.48
N GLU A 152 -9.08 -17.42 12.29
CA GLU A 152 -7.66 -17.41 12.71
C GLU A 152 -6.76 -16.64 11.74
N LYS A 153 -6.36 -15.41 12.13
CA LYS A 153 -5.30 -14.65 11.44
C LYS A 153 -4.08 -15.56 11.39
N SER A 154 -3.85 -16.25 10.28
CA SER A 154 -2.72 -17.15 10.13
C SER A 154 -1.54 -16.41 9.49
N ILE A 155 -0.33 -16.81 9.86
CA ILE A 155 0.90 -16.26 9.28
C ILE A 155 0.91 -16.36 7.75
N VAL A 156 0.29 -17.42 7.20
CA VAL A 156 0.19 -17.66 5.76
C VAL A 156 -0.71 -16.62 5.10
N SER A 157 -1.85 -16.30 5.71
CA SER A 157 -2.78 -15.31 5.16
C SER A 157 -2.18 -13.90 5.18
N CYS A 158 -1.52 -13.54 6.27
CA CYS A 158 -0.83 -12.26 6.40
C CYS A 158 0.37 -12.15 5.45
N GLY A 159 1.13 -13.24 5.29
CA GLY A 159 2.24 -13.28 4.33
C GLY A 159 1.79 -13.16 2.89
N ASN A 160 0.65 -13.75 2.53
CA ASN A 160 0.09 -13.62 1.20
C ASN A 160 -0.28 -12.16 0.88
N TYR A 161 -0.75 -11.41 1.86
CA TYR A 161 -1.01 -9.97 1.74
C TYR A 161 0.29 -9.20 1.45
N VAL A 162 1.35 -9.40 2.24
CA VAL A 162 2.65 -8.72 2.02
C VAL A 162 3.25 -9.08 0.66
N LEU A 163 3.17 -10.35 0.24
CA LEU A 163 3.66 -10.79 -1.07
C LEU A 163 2.86 -10.17 -2.23
N SER A 164 1.57 -9.95 -2.06
CA SER A 164 0.74 -9.21 -3.02
C SER A 164 1.20 -7.76 -3.17
N ASP A 165 1.51 -7.10 -2.06
CA ASP A 165 2.05 -5.73 -2.08
C ASP A 165 3.45 -5.63 -2.69
N LEU A 166 4.24 -6.69 -2.60
CA LEU A 166 5.54 -6.82 -3.27
C LEU A 166 5.43 -7.19 -4.77
N GLY A 167 4.22 -7.25 -5.33
CA GLY A 167 3.99 -7.51 -6.75
C GLY A 167 4.20 -8.97 -7.16
N LEU A 168 4.07 -9.93 -6.24
CA LEU A 168 4.35 -11.34 -6.48
C LEU A 168 3.11 -12.20 -6.77
N ILE A 169 2.00 -11.58 -7.19
CA ILE A 169 0.74 -12.30 -7.44
C ILE A 169 0.95 -13.34 -8.55
N GLY A 170 0.67 -14.61 -8.26
CA GLY A 170 0.75 -15.71 -9.23
C GLY A 170 2.15 -16.26 -9.49
N GLU A 171 3.18 -15.77 -8.81
CA GLU A 171 4.56 -16.24 -8.98
C GLU A 171 4.77 -17.63 -8.36
N ALA A 172 5.47 -18.51 -9.07
CA ALA A 172 5.66 -19.90 -8.64
C ALA A 172 6.42 -20.03 -7.30
N GLY A 173 7.24 -19.03 -6.93
CA GLY A 173 7.96 -19.00 -5.66
C GLY A 173 7.14 -18.52 -4.46
N VAL A 174 5.93 -17.96 -4.67
CA VAL A 174 5.03 -17.56 -3.57
C VAL A 174 4.68 -18.76 -2.71
N LYS A 175 4.38 -19.90 -3.33
CA LYS A 175 4.03 -21.11 -2.58
C LYS A 175 5.17 -21.55 -1.66
N ASP A 176 6.40 -21.54 -2.14
CA ASP A 176 7.57 -21.88 -1.33
C ASP A 176 7.76 -20.83 -0.20
N LEU A 177 7.59 -19.54 -0.46
CA LEU A 177 7.67 -18.48 0.55
C LEU A 177 6.59 -18.62 1.65
N LEU A 178 5.36 -18.96 1.29
CA LEU A 178 4.28 -19.21 2.25
C LEU A 178 4.54 -20.46 3.09
N GLU A 179 5.09 -21.53 2.49
CA GLU A 179 5.52 -22.73 3.23
C GLU A 179 6.67 -22.41 4.20
N ILE A 180 7.59 -21.52 3.83
CA ILE A 180 8.65 -21.01 4.70
C ILE A 180 8.05 -20.24 5.89
N LEU A 181 7.05 -19.39 5.67
CA LEU A 181 6.39 -18.64 6.74
C LEU A 181 5.68 -19.55 7.75
N ASP A 182 4.93 -20.56 7.25
CA ASP A 182 4.30 -21.58 8.10
C ASP A 182 5.35 -22.36 8.93
N TYR A 183 6.50 -22.69 8.33
CA TYR A 183 7.61 -23.31 9.06
C TYR A 183 8.18 -22.40 10.15
N LEU A 184 8.50 -21.15 9.82
CA LEU A 184 9.10 -20.19 10.75
C LEU A 184 8.19 -19.90 11.94
N TYR A 185 6.88 -19.82 11.72
CA TYR A 185 5.90 -19.59 12.78
C TYR A 185 5.85 -20.74 13.80
N ARG A 186 5.91 -21.99 13.32
CA ARG A 186 6.00 -23.17 14.18
C ARG A 186 7.37 -23.26 14.86
N TYR A 187 8.43 -22.87 14.16
CA TYR A 187 9.79 -22.87 14.68
C TYR A 187 9.94 -21.89 15.85
N GLU A 188 9.38 -20.68 15.73
CA GLU A 188 9.42 -19.65 16.78
C GLU A 188 8.75 -20.13 18.08
N SER A 189 7.70 -20.93 17.98
CA SER A 189 7.02 -21.52 19.13
C SER A 189 7.91 -22.47 19.96
N SER A 190 8.95 -23.04 19.35
CA SER A 190 9.90 -23.95 20.01
C SER A 190 11.27 -23.32 20.26
N ASN A 191 11.64 -22.28 19.51
CA ASN A 191 12.91 -21.55 19.63
C ASN A 191 12.67 -20.06 19.38
N PRO A 192 12.74 -19.19 20.40
CA PRO A 192 12.58 -17.76 20.21
C PRO A 192 13.57 -17.23 19.16
N LEU A 193 13.07 -16.52 18.15
CA LEU A 193 13.88 -16.00 17.04
C LEU A 193 14.99 -15.02 17.49
N GLU A 194 14.88 -14.48 18.71
CA GLU A 194 15.92 -13.70 19.39
C GLU A 194 17.22 -14.50 19.63
N GLN A 195 17.13 -15.83 19.75
CA GLN A 195 18.29 -16.70 19.93
C GLN A 195 18.99 -17.07 18.60
N GLY A 196 18.32 -16.83 17.47
CA GLY A 196 18.92 -17.00 16.14
C GLY A 196 17.91 -17.41 15.06
N PHE A 197 18.01 -16.76 13.91
CA PHE A 197 17.22 -17.13 12.73
C PHE A 197 17.79 -18.39 12.04
N PRO A 198 16.96 -19.40 11.71
CA PRO A 198 17.43 -20.67 11.17
C PRO A 198 18.20 -20.52 9.86
N GLN A 199 19.05 -21.50 9.57
CA GLN A 199 19.84 -21.46 8.34
C GLN A 199 18.94 -21.70 7.12
N LEU A 200 19.20 -21.00 6.01
CA LEU A 200 18.39 -21.15 4.79
C LEU A 200 18.32 -22.61 4.32
N LEU A 201 19.45 -23.33 4.40
CA LEU A 201 19.51 -24.75 4.01
C LEU A 201 18.56 -25.60 4.84
N GLU A 202 18.45 -25.32 6.14
CA GLU A 202 17.55 -26.03 7.05
C GLU A 202 16.08 -25.76 6.68
N ILE A 203 15.74 -24.49 6.46
CA ILE A 203 14.40 -24.08 6.01
C ILE A 203 14.02 -24.82 4.71
N TYR A 204 14.89 -24.79 3.68
CA TYR A 204 14.63 -25.45 2.41
C TYR A 204 14.52 -26.97 2.54
N GLN A 205 15.30 -27.60 3.43
CA GLN A 205 15.19 -29.03 3.72
C GLN A 205 13.83 -29.38 4.30
N GLN A 206 13.31 -28.58 5.22
CA GLN A 206 12.03 -28.85 5.88
C GLN A 206 10.85 -28.71 4.91
N ILE A 207 10.81 -27.65 4.10
CA ILE A 207 9.75 -27.49 3.08
C ILE A 207 9.84 -28.59 2.01
N ALA A 208 11.05 -28.98 1.58
CA ALA A 208 11.23 -30.05 0.59
C ALA A 208 10.75 -31.41 1.11
N ARG A 209 11.02 -31.73 2.39
CA ARG A 209 10.51 -32.94 3.05
C ARG A 209 8.99 -32.93 3.17
N LYS A 210 8.40 -31.81 3.58
CA LYS A 210 6.94 -31.63 3.67
C LYS A 210 6.27 -31.85 2.32
N LYS A 211 6.86 -31.35 1.23
CA LYS A 211 6.32 -31.41 -0.12
C LYS A 211 6.46 -32.77 -0.79
N LEU A 212 7.59 -33.47 -0.61
CA LEU A 212 7.84 -34.78 -1.19
C LEU A 212 7.26 -35.94 -0.36
N GLY A 213 6.92 -35.68 0.91
CA GLY A 213 6.33 -36.67 1.82
C GLY A 213 7.36 -37.67 2.40
N PRO A 214 6.89 -38.66 3.19
CA PRO A 214 7.75 -39.56 3.95
C PRO A 214 8.58 -40.54 3.11
N SER A 215 8.22 -40.76 1.84
CA SER A 215 8.94 -41.67 0.92
C SER A 215 9.99 -40.98 0.04
N ALA A 216 10.36 -39.74 0.37
CA ALA A 216 11.31 -38.96 -0.42
C ALA A 216 12.74 -39.49 -0.34
N THR A 217 13.37 -39.72 -1.50
CA THR A 217 14.80 -40.09 -1.56
C THR A 217 15.69 -38.88 -1.26
N ALA A 218 16.89 -39.12 -0.71
CA ALA A 218 17.87 -38.05 -0.45
C ALA A 218 18.23 -37.24 -1.72
N ALA A 219 18.27 -37.92 -2.88
CA ALA A 219 18.46 -37.27 -4.18
C ALA A 219 17.28 -36.38 -4.58
N GLY A 220 16.04 -36.84 -4.33
CA GLY A 220 14.82 -36.07 -4.56
C GLY A 220 14.77 -34.80 -3.72
N ILE A 221 15.09 -34.90 -2.42
CA ILE A 221 15.15 -33.76 -1.50
C ILE A 221 16.18 -32.73 -1.98
N LYS A 222 17.39 -33.18 -2.35
CA LYS A 222 18.45 -32.28 -2.85
C LYS A 222 18.03 -31.55 -4.13
N LYS A 223 17.30 -32.23 -5.03
CA LYS A 223 16.78 -31.63 -6.26
C LYS A 223 15.69 -30.59 -5.96
N GLU A 224 14.77 -30.88 -5.04
CA GLU A 224 13.70 -29.96 -4.66
C GLU A 224 14.22 -28.72 -3.93
N ILE A 225 15.22 -28.87 -3.05
CA ILE A 225 15.89 -27.72 -2.39
C ILE A 225 16.42 -26.75 -3.44
N LYS A 226 17.17 -27.25 -4.43
CA LYS A 226 17.69 -26.42 -5.52
C LYS A 226 16.56 -25.77 -6.30
N ALA A 227 15.49 -26.50 -6.59
CA ALA A 227 14.36 -25.95 -7.34
C ALA A 227 13.63 -24.84 -6.57
N ALA A 228 13.38 -25.03 -5.28
CA ALA A 228 12.77 -24.05 -4.39
C ALA A 228 13.65 -22.79 -4.26
N GLU A 229 14.95 -22.96 -4.05
CA GLU A 229 15.90 -21.84 -3.98
C GLU A 229 15.87 -20.99 -5.26
N GLN A 230 15.82 -21.64 -6.42
CA GLN A 230 15.74 -20.96 -7.72
C GLN A 230 14.41 -20.23 -7.92
N ARG A 231 13.28 -20.82 -7.46
CA ARG A 231 11.97 -20.17 -7.51
C ARG A 231 11.90 -18.96 -6.58
N VAL A 232 12.32 -19.12 -5.32
CA VAL A 232 12.39 -18.02 -4.35
C VAL A 232 13.29 -16.89 -4.86
N ARG A 233 14.49 -17.20 -5.38
CA ARG A 233 15.39 -16.16 -5.90
C ARG A 233 14.77 -15.39 -7.07
N ARG A 234 14.02 -16.06 -7.96
CA ARG A 234 13.30 -15.38 -9.04
C ARG A 234 12.21 -14.46 -8.50
N SER A 235 11.44 -14.91 -7.52
CA SER A 235 10.41 -14.07 -6.89
C SER A 235 11.02 -12.87 -6.17
N VAL A 236 12.13 -13.04 -5.43
CA VAL A 236 12.85 -11.92 -4.81
C VAL A 236 13.31 -10.90 -5.87
N ASN A 237 13.84 -11.36 -7.01
CA ASN A 237 14.18 -10.50 -8.14
C ASN A 237 12.98 -9.75 -8.74
N GLN A 238 11.86 -10.45 -8.88
CA GLN A 238 10.63 -9.86 -9.41
C GLN A 238 10.12 -8.75 -8.47
N SER A 239 10.15 -8.98 -7.16
CA SER A 239 9.76 -7.94 -6.18
C SER A 239 10.71 -6.74 -6.19
N LEU A 240 12.02 -6.95 -6.36
CA LEU A 240 12.98 -5.86 -6.52
C LEU A 240 12.69 -5.05 -7.79
N THR A 241 12.37 -5.73 -8.90
CA THR A 241 12.01 -5.09 -10.17
C THR A 241 10.72 -4.30 -10.03
N HIS A 242 9.72 -4.86 -9.34
CA HIS A 242 8.47 -4.17 -9.05
C HIS A 242 8.71 -2.90 -8.22
N LEU A 243 9.42 -3.00 -7.10
CA LEU A 243 9.72 -1.84 -6.25
C LEU A 243 10.56 -0.80 -7.00
N ALA A 244 11.57 -1.21 -7.76
CA ALA A 244 12.35 -0.28 -8.57
C ALA A 244 11.48 0.44 -9.61
N SER A 245 10.54 -0.26 -10.26
CA SER A 245 9.59 0.36 -11.20
C SER A 245 8.67 1.36 -10.52
N LEU A 246 8.18 1.04 -9.31
CA LEU A 246 7.36 1.97 -8.53
C LEU A 246 8.14 3.23 -8.19
N GLY A 247 9.38 3.10 -7.69
CA GLY A 247 10.18 4.26 -7.32
C GLY A 247 10.71 5.07 -8.51
N LEU A 248 10.80 4.49 -9.71
CA LEU A 248 11.08 5.25 -10.94
C LEU A 248 9.89 6.13 -11.35
N ILE A 249 8.68 5.59 -11.19
CA ILE A 249 7.44 6.33 -11.52
C ILE A 249 7.19 7.40 -10.46
N ASP A 250 7.33 7.02 -9.18
CA ASP A 250 7.04 7.87 -8.03
C ASP A 250 7.80 7.38 -6.79
N TYR A 251 8.83 8.13 -6.37
CA TYR A 251 9.58 7.86 -5.14
C TYR A 251 8.72 7.95 -3.87
N SER A 252 7.57 8.63 -3.93
CA SER A 252 6.61 8.77 -2.83
C SER A 252 5.50 7.71 -2.88
N ASN A 253 5.63 6.70 -3.75
CA ASN A 253 4.69 5.59 -3.76
C ASN A 253 4.68 4.89 -2.38
N PRO A 254 3.52 4.76 -1.70
CA PRO A 254 3.47 4.23 -0.33
C PRO A 254 4.07 2.83 -0.19
N LYS A 255 3.92 1.96 -1.21
CA LYS A 255 4.51 0.61 -1.20
C LYS A 255 6.01 0.66 -1.39
N PHE A 256 6.50 1.59 -2.21
CA PHE A 256 7.93 1.81 -2.37
C PHE A 256 8.55 2.30 -1.06
N GLU A 257 8.02 3.36 -0.45
CA GLU A 257 8.53 3.88 0.83
C GLU A 257 8.46 2.84 1.94
N GLN A 258 7.35 2.09 2.02
CA GLN A 258 7.15 1.09 3.07
C GLN A 258 8.09 -0.12 2.92
N TYR A 259 8.33 -0.62 1.70
CA TYR A 259 8.96 -1.93 1.51
C TYR A 259 10.37 -1.88 0.93
N ALA A 260 10.73 -0.86 0.15
CA ALA A 260 12.00 -0.83 -0.58
C ALA A 260 13.21 -1.00 0.35
N THR A 261 13.35 -0.12 1.34
CA THR A 261 14.51 -0.11 2.26
C THR A 261 14.47 -1.24 3.30
N LYS A 262 13.29 -1.77 3.60
CA LYS A 262 13.12 -2.91 4.50
C LYS A 262 13.63 -4.19 3.86
N PHE A 263 13.16 -4.50 2.65
CA PHE A 263 13.44 -5.77 1.97
C PHE A 263 14.78 -5.78 1.22
N PHE A 264 15.22 -4.62 0.72
CA PHE A 264 16.39 -4.50 -0.14
C PHE A 264 17.32 -3.40 0.32
N ASP A 265 18.59 -3.49 -0.09
CA ASP A 265 19.54 -2.42 0.15
C ASP A 265 19.32 -1.30 -0.88
N LEU A 266 19.40 -0.05 -0.45
CA LEU A 266 19.19 1.13 -1.30
C LEU A 266 20.14 1.17 -2.51
N SER A 267 21.34 0.59 -2.40
CA SER A 267 22.26 0.41 -3.53
C SER A 267 21.65 -0.49 -4.61
N ASP A 268 21.06 -1.61 -4.22
CA ASP A 268 20.52 -2.62 -5.14
C ASP A 268 19.29 -2.09 -5.87
N ILE A 269 18.43 -1.37 -5.15
CA ILE A 269 17.26 -0.69 -5.73
C ILE A 269 17.71 0.35 -6.75
N ARG A 270 18.68 1.22 -6.41
CA ARG A 270 19.19 2.25 -7.34
C ARG A 270 19.94 1.67 -8.53
N ILE A 271 20.61 0.53 -8.37
CA ILE A 271 21.17 -0.21 -9.52
C ILE A 271 20.00 -0.66 -10.39
N LYS A 272 18.98 -1.32 -9.81
CA LYS A 272 17.85 -1.84 -10.57
C LYS A 272 17.03 -0.76 -11.30
N MET A 273 16.85 0.40 -10.68
CA MET A 273 16.22 1.58 -11.29
C MET A 273 16.98 2.03 -12.55
N ARG A 274 18.30 2.18 -12.46
CA ARG A 274 19.13 2.55 -13.63
C ARG A 274 19.10 1.49 -14.74
N GLU A 275 19.01 0.21 -14.38
CA GLU A 275 18.83 -0.86 -15.38
C GLU A 275 17.52 -0.72 -16.14
N LEU A 276 16.44 -0.35 -15.46
CA LEU A 276 15.12 -0.17 -16.07
C LEU A 276 15.03 1.10 -16.93
N GLU A 277 15.75 2.18 -16.57
CA GLU A 277 15.80 3.42 -17.37
C GLU A 277 16.66 3.32 -18.64
N SER A 278 17.74 2.53 -18.61
CA SER A 278 18.78 2.58 -19.66
C SER A 278 18.53 1.68 -20.86
N GLU A 279 17.46 0.87 -20.88
CA GLU A 279 17.15 -0.19 -21.88
C GLU A 279 18.30 -1.17 -22.20
N GLN A 280 19.46 -1.03 -21.56
CA GLN A 280 20.61 -1.91 -21.71
C GLN A 280 20.51 -3.02 -20.67
N ALA A 281 20.46 -4.27 -21.14
CA ALA A 281 20.62 -5.44 -20.30
C ALA A 281 22.01 -5.38 -19.63
N SER A 282 22.07 -4.91 -18.39
CA SER A 282 23.26 -5.04 -17.56
C SER A 282 23.55 -6.52 -17.31
N SER A 283 24.84 -6.83 -17.21
CA SER A 283 25.35 -8.18 -17.02
C SER A 283 24.64 -8.88 -15.85
N PRO A 284 24.07 -10.09 -16.06
CA PRO A 284 23.42 -10.83 -14.99
C PRO A 284 24.47 -11.20 -13.93
N GLY A 285 24.49 -10.48 -12.80
CA GLY A 285 25.41 -10.81 -11.70
C GLY A 285 25.78 -9.71 -10.70
N LEU A 286 25.41 -8.44 -10.88
CA LEU A 286 25.82 -7.39 -9.93
C LEU A 286 25.02 -7.36 -8.62
N ILE A 287 23.76 -7.79 -8.62
CA ILE A 287 22.90 -7.73 -7.43
C ILE A 287 22.97 -9.06 -6.67
N ARG A 288 23.63 -9.06 -5.51
CA ARG A 288 23.68 -10.23 -4.63
C ARG A 288 22.51 -10.19 -3.66
N HIS A 289 21.39 -10.80 -4.05
CA HIS A 289 20.19 -10.81 -3.21
C HIS A 289 20.44 -11.47 -1.85
N ASN A 290 20.19 -10.73 -0.77
CA ASN A 290 20.17 -11.28 0.57
C ASN A 290 18.83 -11.99 0.83
N ILE A 291 18.69 -13.22 0.32
CA ILE A 291 17.47 -14.04 0.45
C ILE A 291 17.12 -14.25 1.93
N LYS A 292 18.12 -14.37 2.80
CA LYS A 292 17.91 -14.52 4.25
C LYS A 292 17.22 -13.28 4.84
N LYS A 293 17.73 -12.08 4.55
CA LYS A 293 17.11 -10.81 4.94
C LYS A 293 15.69 -10.70 4.41
N PHE A 294 15.47 -11.03 3.13
CA PHE A 294 14.14 -10.97 2.52
C PHE A 294 13.12 -11.83 3.28
N ILE A 295 13.46 -13.11 3.55
CA ILE A 295 12.56 -14.03 4.27
C ILE A 295 12.35 -13.55 5.73
N GLN A 296 13.39 -13.05 6.39
CA GLN A 296 13.29 -12.51 7.75
C GLN A 296 12.30 -11.35 7.81
N VAL A 297 12.46 -10.36 6.93
CA VAL A 297 11.59 -9.18 6.87
C VAL A 297 10.17 -9.59 6.49
N LEU A 298 10.01 -10.52 5.53
CA LEU A 298 8.70 -11.06 5.18
C LEU A 298 8.00 -11.66 6.40
N TYR A 299 8.70 -12.46 7.18
CA TYR A 299 8.16 -13.08 8.39
C TYR A 299 7.73 -12.05 9.43
N LEU A 300 8.58 -11.05 9.71
CA LEU A 300 8.30 -10.00 10.69
C LEU A 300 7.10 -9.13 10.27
N GLU A 301 7.03 -8.70 9.01
CA GLU A 301 5.90 -7.90 8.51
C GLU A 301 4.60 -8.74 8.51
N SER A 302 4.68 -10.03 8.18
CA SER A 302 3.52 -10.93 8.24
C SER A 302 3.01 -11.10 9.67
N LYS A 303 3.92 -11.24 10.64
CA LYS A 303 3.59 -11.37 12.06
C LYS A 303 2.99 -10.07 12.63
N LYS A 304 3.52 -8.91 12.23
CA LYS A 304 2.98 -7.61 12.64
C LYS A 304 1.52 -7.41 12.23
N LEU A 305 1.10 -7.99 11.10
CA LEU A 305 -0.29 -7.97 10.65
C LEU A 305 -1.20 -8.96 11.41
N MET A 306 -0.61 -9.98 12.06
CA MET A 306 -1.33 -10.92 12.91
C MET A 306 -1.73 -10.30 14.25
N GLU A 307 -0.83 -9.53 14.85
CA GLU A 307 -1.04 -8.77 16.09
C GLU A 307 -2.13 -7.70 15.91
#